data_AF-A0A4Y3HYH5-F1
#
_entry.id   AF-A0A4Y3HYH5-F1
#
_cell.length_a   1.000
_cell.length_b   1.000
_cell.length_c   1.000
_cell.angle_alpha   90.00
_cell.angle_beta   90.00
_cell.angle_gamma   90.00
#
_symmetry.space_group_name_H-M   'P 1'
#
loop_
_entity.id
_entity.type
_entity.pdbx_description
1 polymer ?
#
loop_
_entity_poly.entity_id
_entity_poly.type
_entity_poly.pdbx_seq_one_letter_code
_entity_poly.pdbx_strand_id
1 'polypeptide(L)'
;MMMERIGRSTYGAIGLTFSGLFFVANAYAAIIQNSNTDTSPDSFVGDCGVPGELTACVGGWNLDNVDIMLKYQDGLEFGSFDESSGIYSLMTYGDYFESLVSGDEGQVMARITGKDWPVGEPNAIKIVNGDFDVSHGKPQNCIIGSSFLSPDNSEIEDANFLDSVHPQPVICSSPFQTHKRFKVAMLPNSVDDIYEGDGYGIDLVFNVQDEPVEPEGADQIALRAYQVFSKINNYTGRRLSGFKVVVGIGRGSEFKSASESGIEDRLHLSLGRGEGASGGHDNLVYDGSDIFESDSLATFSHGLFGEPDKHFTSNGFFDLRTAGYDVEQGCVSTAEDACPTYDNPRIEGDDAELTASDMIYSTSTLASHYHETLGIIEGLPLGEWLPSKWQPKAVFFDEDNDPETDATLIAWWDGNHWRGSYGEGFSIIDQAEIDWLAANPNGLYEMGDIEDVLNLGINYIIKVGNGIPGGTFTVRIISVVSDNQAAPAWCTGFFGSCHEPPYGATTQAEDTIEDDTSDDSDFAEAIGLTAADGGGGCTLSQNGRIDPTLLILLVIALVQVFWRQHSLRAS
;
A
#
# COMPACT_ATOMS: atom_id res chain seq x y z
N MET A 1 -54.93 -1.09 0.80
CA MET A 1 -55.85 0.08 0.84
C MET A 1 -55.51 0.84 2.12
N MET A 2 -54.87 2.01 1.94
CA MET A 2 -54.53 3.07 2.91
C MET A 2 -53.76 2.69 4.19
N MET A 3 -52.44 2.94 4.14
CA MET A 3 -51.59 3.33 5.27
C MET A 3 -52.07 4.64 5.89
N GLU A 4 -52.09 4.71 7.22
CA GLU A 4 -52.40 5.92 7.98
C GLU A 4 -51.14 6.45 8.68
N ARG A 5 -50.71 7.64 8.23
CA ARG A 5 -50.02 8.74 8.94
C ARG A 5 -49.00 8.40 10.04
N ILE A 6 -47.72 8.55 9.69
CA ILE A 6 -46.64 8.91 10.61
C ILE A 6 -46.72 10.41 10.92
N GLY A 7 -46.70 10.75 12.20
CA GLY A 7 -46.77 12.11 12.71
C GLY A 7 -45.47 12.89 12.45
N ARG A 8 -45.64 14.11 11.93
CA ARG A 8 -44.59 15.14 11.88
C ARG A 8 -44.22 15.57 13.30
N SER A 9 -42.99 15.27 13.72
CA SER A 9 -42.31 15.95 14.81
C SER A 9 -41.92 17.36 14.37
N THR A 10 -42.47 18.38 15.01
CA THR A 10 -42.00 19.75 14.98
C THR A 10 -40.66 19.84 15.72
N TYR A 11 -39.54 19.81 14.98
CA TYR A 11 -38.24 20.24 15.50
C TYR A 11 -38.23 21.76 15.64
N GLY A 12 -37.97 22.22 16.86
CA GLY A 12 -37.85 23.63 17.21
C GLY A 12 -36.56 24.23 16.64
N ALA A 13 -36.70 25.39 16.00
CA ALA A 13 -35.66 26.15 15.32
C ALA A 13 -34.69 26.91 16.26
N ILE A 14 -34.21 26.29 17.35
CA ILE A 14 -33.28 26.95 18.30
C ILE A 14 -32.08 26.04 18.64
N GLY A 15 -31.46 25.46 17.61
CA GLY A 15 -30.28 24.61 17.74
C GLY A 15 -29.33 24.70 16.55
N LEU A 16 -29.26 25.85 15.88
CA LEU A 16 -28.53 26.03 14.60
C LEU A 16 -27.35 27.02 14.70
N THR A 17 -27.04 27.52 15.90
CA THR A 17 -26.04 28.58 16.07
C THR A 17 -24.71 28.15 16.69
N PHE A 18 -24.56 26.87 17.10
CA PHE A 18 -23.31 26.37 17.70
C PHE A 18 -22.54 25.36 16.83
N SER A 19 -23.18 24.73 15.85
CA SER A 19 -22.47 23.86 14.90
C SER A 19 -21.69 24.65 13.84
N GLY A 20 -21.96 25.94 13.64
CA GLY A 20 -21.35 26.74 12.57
C GLY A 20 -19.90 27.19 12.80
N LEU A 21 -19.35 27.10 14.02
CA LEU A 21 -18.00 27.60 14.31
C LEU A 21 -16.89 26.57 14.08
N PHE A 22 -17.21 25.28 14.04
CA PHE A 22 -16.21 24.23 13.82
C PHE A 22 -16.02 23.84 12.34
N PHE A 23 -16.93 24.26 11.45
CA PHE A 23 -16.83 23.98 10.00
C PHE A 23 -15.92 24.95 9.24
N VAL A 24 -15.52 26.08 9.82
CA VAL A 24 -14.92 27.19 9.05
C VAL A 24 -13.39 27.09 8.97
N ALA A 25 -12.72 26.36 9.86
CA ALA A 25 -11.26 26.36 9.93
C ALA A 25 -10.56 25.73 8.71
N ASN A 26 -11.27 24.98 7.86
CA ASN A 26 -10.69 24.39 6.63
C ASN A 26 -11.26 25.01 5.33
N ALA A 27 -12.26 25.90 5.40
CA ALA A 27 -13.07 26.31 4.24
C ALA A 27 -12.40 27.30 3.28
N TYR A 28 -11.10 27.56 3.44
CA TYR A 28 -10.37 28.63 2.74
C TYR A 28 -8.92 28.24 2.43
N ALA A 29 -8.65 26.95 2.37
CA ALA A 29 -7.31 26.41 2.17
C ALA A 29 -7.28 25.59 0.88
N ALA A 30 -6.15 25.62 0.18
CA ALA A 30 -6.07 24.98 -1.12
C ALA A 30 -6.40 23.49 -1.03
N ILE A 31 -7.05 23.01 -2.09
CA ILE A 31 -7.59 21.67 -2.17
C ILE A 31 -6.85 20.87 -3.23
N ILE A 32 -6.49 19.63 -2.88
CA ILE A 32 -6.11 18.61 -3.85
C ILE A 32 -7.42 17.95 -4.27
N GLN A 33 -7.77 18.01 -5.55
CA GLN A 33 -9.07 17.55 -6.03
C GLN A 33 -8.93 16.72 -7.30
N ASN A 34 -9.67 15.61 -7.37
CA ASN A 34 -9.77 14.85 -8.61
C ASN A 34 -10.56 15.66 -9.65
N SER A 35 -10.10 15.71 -10.89
CA SER A 35 -10.77 16.46 -11.96
C SER A 35 -12.09 15.82 -12.40
N ASN A 36 -12.31 14.55 -12.07
CA ASN A 36 -13.47 13.76 -12.44
C ASN A 36 -14.28 13.26 -11.23
N THR A 37 -14.30 13.98 -10.09
CA THR A 37 -15.17 13.60 -8.96
C THR A 37 -16.63 13.49 -9.37
N ASP A 38 -17.33 12.43 -8.95
CA ASP A 38 -18.79 12.37 -9.12
C ASP A 38 -19.46 13.32 -8.11
N THR A 39 -20.19 14.30 -8.64
CA THR A 39 -20.89 15.34 -7.87
C THR A 39 -22.40 15.10 -7.80
N SER A 40 -22.86 13.95 -8.25
CA SER A 40 -24.25 13.50 -8.09
C SER A 40 -24.65 13.53 -6.61
N PRO A 41 -25.87 13.96 -6.25
CA PRO A 41 -26.32 13.95 -4.85
C PRO A 41 -26.30 12.58 -4.17
N ASP A 42 -26.32 11.51 -4.98
CA ASP A 42 -26.33 10.13 -4.52
C ASP A 42 -24.94 9.45 -4.62
N SER A 43 -23.90 10.17 -5.05
CA SER A 43 -22.54 9.60 -5.14
C SER A 43 -21.92 9.42 -3.75
N PHE A 44 -21.07 8.40 -3.63
CA PHE A 44 -20.31 8.19 -2.41
C PHE A 44 -19.19 9.21 -2.27
N VAL A 45 -18.78 9.49 -1.03
CA VAL A 45 -17.55 10.25 -0.78
C VAL A 45 -16.37 9.49 -1.40
N GLY A 46 -15.50 10.21 -2.10
CA GLY A 46 -14.33 9.63 -2.77
C GLY A 46 -14.64 8.93 -4.09
N ASP A 47 -15.87 9.04 -4.60
CA ASP A 47 -16.27 8.51 -5.90
C ASP A 47 -15.74 9.36 -7.06
N CYS A 48 -15.36 8.69 -8.14
CA CYS A 48 -14.77 9.30 -9.32
C CYS A 48 -15.36 8.69 -10.60
N GLY A 49 -15.52 9.52 -11.61
CA GLY A 49 -15.98 9.10 -12.92
C GLY A 49 -17.49 9.13 -13.06
N VAL A 50 -17.98 8.30 -14.00
CA VAL A 50 -19.41 8.16 -14.29
C VAL A 50 -19.82 6.75 -13.89
N PRO A 51 -20.84 6.56 -13.03
CA PRO A 51 -21.30 5.23 -12.66
C PRO A 51 -21.56 4.33 -13.86
N GLY A 52 -20.91 3.17 -13.89
CA GLY A 52 -20.97 2.19 -14.98
C GLY A 52 -19.99 2.41 -16.13
N GLU A 53 -19.12 3.43 -16.05
CA GLU A 53 -17.98 3.61 -16.96
C GLU A 53 -16.66 3.19 -16.28
N LEU A 54 -15.74 2.64 -17.07
CA LEU A 54 -14.41 2.26 -16.61
C LEU A 54 -13.51 3.50 -16.56
N THR A 55 -13.70 4.28 -15.51
CA THR A 55 -12.99 5.54 -15.27
C THR A 55 -12.42 5.57 -13.86
N ALA A 56 -11.10 5.76 -13.74
CA ALA A 56 -10.44 5.91 -12.44
C ALA A 56 -10.33 7.38 -12.02
N CYS A 57 -10.11 7.63 -10.72
CA CYS A 57 -9.82 8.98 -10.23
C CYS A 57 -8.58 9.59 -10.89
N VAL A 58 -8.69 10.79 -11.49
CA VAL A 58 -7.54 11.53 -12.05
C VAL A 58 -7.54 12.99 -11.62
N GLY A 59 -6.45 13.70 -11.87
CA GLY A 59 -6.36 15.16 -11.67
C GLY A 59 -5.87 15.60 -10.29
N GLY A 60 -6.10 14.83 -9.22
CA GLY A 60 -5.53 15.11 -7.91
C GLY A 60 -4.03 14.77 -7.87
N TRP A 61 -3.71 13.50 -8.17
CA TRP A 61 -2.34 13.09 -8.49
C TRP A 61 -1.99 13.54 -9.90
N ASN A 62 -0.88 14.26 -10.06
CA ASN A 62 -0.38 14.69 -11.36
C ASN A 62 0.36 13.53 -12.02
N LEU A 63 0.01 13.25 -13.28
CA LEU A 63 0.51 12.09 -14.03
C LEU A 63 1.60 12.46 -15.06
N ASP A 64 2.09 13.71 -15.09
CA ASP A 64 3.05 14.18 -16.10
C ASP A 64 4.40 13.40 -16.09
N ASN A 65 4.75 12.77 -14.95
CA ASN A 65 5.91 11.90 -14.81
C ASN A 65 5.56 10.44 -14.50
N VAL A 66 4.32 10.03 -14.78
CA VAL A 66 3.78 8.72 -14.43
C VAL A 66 3.30 8.01 -15.68
N ASP A 67 3.76 6.79 -15.89
CA ASP A 67 3.23 5.90 -16.94
C ASP A 67 2.36 4.81 -16.30
N ILE A 68 1.12 4.64 -16.77
CA ILE A 68 0.16 3.69 -16.19
C ILE A 68 0.01 2.49 -17.13
N MET A 69 0.48 1.33 -16.65
CA MET A 69 0.37 0.06 -17.36
C MET A 69 -0.75 -0.79 -16.77
N LEU A 70 -1.61 -1.34 -17.63
CA LEU A 70 -2.55 -2.39 -17.26
C LEU A 70 -1.94 -3.74 -17.63
N LYS A 71 -2.05 -4.72 -16.75
CA LYS A 71 -1.43 -6.03 -16.90
C LYS A 71 -2.40 -7.14 -16.58
N TYR A 72 -2.39 -8.17 -17.42
CA TYR A 72 -3.10 -9.40 -17.09
C TYR A 72 -2.46 -10.05 -15.87
N GLN A 73 -3.18 -10.97 -15.25
CA GLN A 73 -2.66 -11.77 -14.13
C GLN A 73 -1.30 -12.46 -14.44
N ASP A 74 -1.01 -12.79 -15.70
CA ASP A 74 0.28 -13.37 -16.12
C ASP A 74 1.42 -12.35 -16.31
N GLY A 75 1.12 -11.06 -16.09
CA GLY A 75 2.02 -9.94 -16.18
C GLY A 75 2.21 -9.33 -17.56
N LEU A 76 1.51 -9.84 -18.59
CA LEU A 76 1.51 -9.23 -19.91
C LEU A 76 0.71 -7.93 -19.92
N GLU A 77 1.29 -6.87 -20.50
CA GLU A 77 0.63 -5.58 -20.67
C GLU A 77 -0.52 -5.66 -21.67
N PHE A 78 -1.59 -4.90 -21.42
CA PHE A 78 -2.71 -4.77 -22.35
C PHE A 78 -3.39 -3.40 -22.27
N GLY A 79 -4.27 -3.15 -23.24
CA GLY A 79 -5.20 -2.04 -23.18
C GLY A 79 -4.53 -0.67 -23.22
N SER A 80 -5.15 0.30 -22.55
CA SER A 80 -4.73 1.69 -22.47
C SER A 80 -5.38 2.37 -21.28
N PHE A 81 -4.74 3.43 -20.79
CA PHE A 81 -5.25 4.37 -19.80
C PHE A 81 -5.15 5.80 -20.37
N ASP A 82 -6.21 6.59 -20.25
CA ASP A 82 -6.24 8.01 -20.64
C ASP A 82 -6.04 8.88 -19.39
N GLU A 83 -4.86 9.48 -19.26
CA GLU A 83 -4.46 10.29 -18.08
C GLU A 83 -5.34 11.51 -17.83
N SER A 84 -6.03 12.02 -18.85
CA SER A 84 -6.84 13.24 -18.74
C SER A 84 -8.26 12.96 -18.24
N SER A 85 -8.82 11.81 -18.61
CA SER A 85 -10.20 11.42 -18.31
C SER A 85 -10.31 10.29 -17.29
N GLY A 86 -9.22 9.55 -17.07
CA GLY A 86 -9.19 8.34 -16.28
C GLY A 86 -9.79 7.13 -16.99
N ILE A 87 -10.20 7.23 -18.26
CA ILE A 87 -10.79 6.12 -19.00
C ILE A 87 -9.75 5.02 -19.20
N TYR A 88 -10.11 3.77 -18.88
CA TYR A 88 -9.22 2.63 -19.06
C TYR A 88 -9.91 1.44 -19.74
N SER A 89 -9.08 0.53 -20.27
CA SER A 89 -9.55 -0.68 -20.94
C SER A 89 -10.21 -1.65 -19.97
N LEU A 90 -11.20 -2.41 -20.44
CA LEU A 90 -11.87 -3.44 -19.63
C LEU A 90 -10.86 -4.41 -19.03
N MET A 91 -10.85 -4.45 -17.70
CA MET A 91 -10.10 -5.40 -16.88
C MET A 91 -11.00 -6.56 -16.47
N THR A 92 -10.38 -7.68 -16.16
CA THR A 92 -11.00 -8.90 -15.65
C THR A 92 -10.42 -9.26 -14.29
N TYR A 93 -11.08 -10.19 -13.60
CA TYR A 93 -10.72 -10.58 -12.25
C TYR A 93 -9.24 -11.01 -12.14
N GLY A 94 -8.48 -10.38 -11.25
CA GLY A 94 -7.06 -10.65 -11.05
C GLY A 94 -6.11 -9.93 -12.01
N ASP A 95 -6.63 -9.16 -12.97
CA ASP A 95 -5.80 -8.20 -13.70
C ASP A 95 -5.35 -7.10 -12.74
N TYR A 96 -4.14 -6.58 -12.96
CA TYR A 96 -3.53 -5.58 -12.11
C TYR A 96 -2.98 -4.41 -12.92
N PHE A 97 -2.49 -3.40 -12.22
CA PHE A 97 -1.94 -2.20 -12.83
C PHE A 97 -0.71 -1.73 -12.07
N GLU A 98 0.16 -1.01 -12.78
CA GLU A 98 1.38 -0.44 -12.25
C GLU A 98 1.50 1.00 -12.74
N SER A 99 1.79 1.93 -11.82
CA SER A 99 2.10 3.31 -12.18
C SER A 99 3.59 3.56 -12.00
N LEU A 100 4.32 3.70 -13.10
CA LEU A 100 5.77 3.88 -13.12
C LEU A 100 6.13 5.35 -12.97
N VAL A 101 6.81 5.70 -11.89
CA VAL A 101 7.25 7.08 -11.61
C VAL A 101 8.63 7.29 -12.20
N SER A 102 8.73 8.22 -13.16
CA SER A 102 9.98 8.57 -13.83
C SER A 102 10.73 9.71 -13.13
N GLY A 103 12.06 9.60 -13.11
CA GLY A 103 12.98 10.67 -12.74
C GLY A 103 13.25 11.65 -13.89
N ASP A 104 14.18 12.59 -13.68
CA ASP A 104 14.50 13.65 -14.65
C ASP A 104 15.07 13.14 -15.97
N GLU A 105 15.75 12.00 -15.95
CA GLU A 105 16.38 11.39 -17.14
C GLU A 105 15.49 10.33 -17.78
N GLY A 106 14.23 10.21 -17.33
CA GLY A 106 13.25 9.22 -17.80
C GLY A 106 13.47 7.81 -17.24
N GLN A 107 14.39 7.64 -16.29
CA GLN A 107 14.58 6.39 -15.58
C GLN A 107 13.45 6.14 -14.59
N VAL A 108 12.96 4.90 -14.49
CA VAL A 108 11.89 4.56 -13.55
C VAL A 108 12.46 4.45 -12.14
N MET A 109 12.01 5.33 -11.25
CA MET A 109 12.49 5.45 -9.86
C MET A 109 11.69 4.59 -8.90
N ALA A 110 10.38 4.49 -9.15
CA ALA A 110 9.47 3.70 -8.35
C ALA A 110 8.34 3.14 -9.20
N ARG A 111 7.71 2.10 -8.66
CA ARG A 111 6.43 1.58 -9.14
C ARG A 111 5.40 1.74 -8.04
N ILE A 112 4.28 2.38 -8.36
CA ILE A 112 3.14 2.52 -7.46
C ILE A 112 2.10 1.47 -7.81
N THR A 113 1.59 0.75 -6.81
CA THR A 113 0.53 -0.24 -6.99
C THR A 113 -0.57 -0.08 -5.94
N GLY A 114 -1.77 -0.55 -6.31
CA GLY A 114 -2.91 -0.71 -5.41
C GLY A 114 -3.23 -2.19 -5.23
N LYS A 115 -4.50 -2.48 -4.96
CA LYS A 115 -5.05 -3.84 -5.08
C LYS A 115 -5.43 -4.14 -6.52
N ASP A 116 -5.46 -5.43 -6.84
CA ASP A 116 -5.87 -5.91 -8.16
C ASP A 116 -7.34 -5.63 -8.44
N TRP A 117 -7.71 -5.61 -9.71
CA TRP A 117 -9.09 -5.45 -10.12
C TRP A 117 -9.92 -6.69 -9.73
N PRO A 118 -11.17 -6.56 -9.23
CA PRO A 118 -12.00 -5.33 -9.16
C PRO A 118 -11.91 -4.57 -7.82
N VAL A 119 -10.98 -4.96 -6.94
CA VAL A 119 -10.82 -4.32 -5.62
C VAL A 119 -10.16 -2.97 -5.74
N GLY A 120 -9.19 -2.83 -6.64
CA GLY A 120 -8.54 -1.58 -6.99
C GLY A 120 -8.83 -1.11 -8.41
N GLU A 121 -8.79 0.22 -8.60
CA GLU A 121 -8.89 0.89 -9.90
C GLU A 121 -7.52 1.42 -10.36
N PRO A 122 -7.24 1.48 -11.68
CA PRO A 122 -5.97 1.96 -12.20
C PRO A 122 -5.55 3.37 -11.75
N ASN A 123 -4.22 3.56 -11.72
CA ASN A 123 -3.44 4.68 -11.14
C ASN A 123 -3.04 4.56 -9.66
N ALA A 124 -3.61 3.62 -8.90
CA ALA A 124 -3.27 3.32 -7.51
C ALA A 124 -3.55 4.40 -6.45
N ILE A 125 -3.68 5.68 -6.81
CA ILE A 125 -3.79 6.81 -5.87
C ILE A 125 -5.03 7.62 -6.19
N LYS A 126 -5.88 7.82 -5.17
CA LYS A 126 -6.99 8.76 -5.22
C LYS A 126 -6.94 9.75 -4.07
N ILE A 127 -7.62 10.86 -4.27
CA ILE A 127 -7.79 11.91 -3.26
C ILE A 127 -9.22 11.88 -2.74
N VAL A 128 -9.37 11.82 -1.42
CA VAL A 128 -10.67 11.90 -0.74
C VAL A 128 -10.72 13.21 0.04
N ASN A 129 -11.81 13.96 -0.13
CA ASN A 129 -12.07 15.20 0.59
C ASN A 129 -13.43 15.12 1.28
N GLY A 130 -13.54 15.70 2.48
CA GLY A 130 -14.83 15.84 3.17
C GLY A 130 -15.38 14.55 3.77
N ASP A 131 -14.51 13.62 4.17
CA ASP A 131 -14.90 12.47 4.96
C ASP A 131 -15.08 12.90 6.43
N PHE A 132 -16.32 13.17 6.78
CA PHE A 132 -16.66 13.69 8.09
C PHE A 132 -16.53 12.62 9.18
N ASP A 133 -16.72 11.34 8.87
CA ASP A 133 -16.82 10.23 9.84
C ASP A 133 -15.48 9.83 10.49
N VAL A 134 -14.40 10.54 10.17
CA VAL A 134 -13.11 10.40 10.85
C VAL A 134 -13.21 10.72 12.35
N SER A 135 -12.34 10.08 13.13
CA SER A 135 -12.33 10.20 14.59
C SER A 135 -10.94 10.56 15.11
N HIS A 136 -10.86 10.93 16.39
CA HIS A 136 -9.60 11.23 17.09
C HIS A 136 -8.82 12.42 16.51
N GLY A 137 -9.51 13.40 15.92
CA GLY A 137 -8.89 14.57 15.30
C GLY A 137 -8.23 14.28 13.95
N LYS A 138 -8.35 13.05 13.41
CA LYS A 138 -7.81 12.70 12.09
C LYS A 138 -8.33 13.64 11.00
N PRO A 139 -7.50 13.97 9.99
CA PRO A 139 -7.93 14.78 8.87
C PRO A 139 -9.13 14.18 8.12
N GLN A 140 -10.08 15.03 7.74
CA GLN A 140 -11.24 14.67 6.90
C GLN A 140 -10.88 14.49 5.42
N ASN A 141 -9.63 14.75 5.05
CA ASN A 141 -9.12 14.55 3.71
C ASN A 141 -7.96 13.57 3.77
N CYS A 142 -7.79 12.78 2.73
CA CYS A 142 -6.69 11.83 2.65
C CYS A 142 -6.21 11.58 1.23
N ILE A 143 -4.94 11.19 1.14
CA ILE A 143 -4.30 10.63 -0.06
C ILE A 143 -4.19 9.13 0.20
N ILE A 144 -4.89 8.34 -0.61
CA ILE A 144 -5.22 6.95 -0.29
C ILE A 144 -5.14 6.07 -1.53
N GLY A 145 -5.04 4.75 -1.31
CA GLY A 145 -5.17 3.74 -2.35
C GLY A 145 -6.51 3.82 -3.06
N SER A 146 -6.49 3.62 -4.37
CA SER A 146 -7.67 3.62 -5.24
C SER A 146 -8.45 2.31 -5.13
N SER A 147 -9.03 2.05 -3.96
CA SER A 147 -9.73 0.78 -3.64
C SER A 147 -11.21 0.97 -3.32
N PHE A 148 -11.95 -0.14 -3.37
CA PHE A 148 -13.39 -0.25 -3.10
C PHE A 148 -13.67 -1.24 -1.97
N LEU A 149 -14.78 -1.03 -1.25
CA LEU A 149 -15.16 -1.87 -0.12
C LEU A 149 -15.65 -3.24 -0.60
N SER A 150 -15.28 -4.27 0.14
CA SER A 150 -15.87 -5.59 -0.04
C SER A 150 -17.32 -5.64 0.44
N PRO A 151 -18.10 -6.65 0.03
CA PRO A 151 -19.48 -6.82 0.50
C PRO A 151 -19.61 -6.84 2.03
N ASP A 152 -18.64 -7.43 2.73
CA ASP A 152 -18.65 -7.56 4.19
C ASP A 152 -18.37 -6.24 4.92
N ASN A 153 -17.71 -5.29 4.23
CA ASN A 153 -17.39 -3.97 4.77
C ASN A 153 -18.37 -2.88 4.28
N SER A 154 -19.33 -3.24 3.43
CA SER A 154 -20.35 -2.34 2.92
C SER A 154 -21.64 -2.47 3.72
N GLU A 155 -22.29 -1.34 3.98
CA GLU A 155 -23.64 -1.33 4.57
C GLU A 155 -24.74 -1.49 3.50
N ILE A 156 -24.37 -1.50 2.22
CA ILE A 156 -25.28 -1.52 1.09
C ILE A 156 -25.00 -2.80 0.28
N GLU A 157 -25.97 -3.72 0.26
CA GLU A 157 -25.85 -5.09 -0.26
C GLU A 157 -25.31 -5.18 -1.70
N ASP A 158 -25.55 -4.17 -2.54
CA ASP A 158 -25.11 -4.09 -3.94
C ASP A 158 -24.04 -3.03 -4.21
N ALA A 159 -23.46 -2.44 -3.16
CA ALA A 159 -22.40 -1.44 -3.26
C ALA A 159 -21.08 -1.99 -2.72
N ASN A 160 -20.27 -2.57 -3.59
CA ASN A 160 -19.00 -3.18 -3.20
C ASN A 160 -17.91 -2.89 -4.23
N PHE A 161 -17.35 -3.91 -4.87
CA PHE A 161 -16.23 -3.76 -5.79
C PHE A 161 -16.56 -2.96 -7.04
N LEU A 162 -15.52 -2.65 -7.80
CA LEU A 162 -15.59 -1.81 -8.99
C LEU A 162 -16.49 -2.38 -10.11
N ASP A 163 -16.75 -3.69 -10.10
CA ASP A 163 -17.64 -4.37 -11.04
C ASP A 163 -19.09 -4.51 -10.54
N SER A 164 -19.39 -3.96 -9.36
CA SER A 164 -20.74 -3.89 -8.82
C SER A 164 -21.60 -2.81 -9.46
N VAL A 165 -22.91 -2.82 -9.18
CA VAL A 165 -23.83 -1.81 -9.72
C VAL A 165 -23.59 -0.43 -9.08
N HIS A 166 -23.16 -0.42 -7.82
CA HIS A 166 -22.94 0.80 -7.04
C HIS A 166 -21.58 0.75 -6.31
N PRO A 167 -20.42 0.73 -6.99
CA PRO A 167 -19.13 0.56 -6.32
C PRO A 167 -18.96 1.53 -5.15
N GLN A 168 -18.61 1.03 -3.96
CA GLN A 168 -18.44 1.87 -2.78
C GLN A 168 -16.94 2.14 -2.54
N PRO A 169 -16.45 3.37 -2.75
CA PRO A 169 -15.04 3.69 -2.60
C PRO A 169 -14.59 3.57 -1.14
N VAL A 170 -13.36 3.12 -0.95
CA VAL A 170 -12.64 3.25 0.32
C VAL A 170 -12.35 4.73 0.60
N ILE A 171 -12.62 5.18 1.82
CA ILE A 171 -12.44 6.56 2.30
C ILE A 171 -11.57 6.60 3.57
N CYS A 172 -11.31 7.80 4.09
CA CYS A 172 -10.40 8.02 5.21
C CYS A 172 -10.85 7.29 6.49
N SER A 173 -12.16 7.19 6.72
CA SER A 173 -12.85 6.60 7.87
C SER A 173 -13.23 5.13 7.69
N SER A 174 -13.00 4.54 6.50
CA SER A 174 -13.36 3.12 6.25
C SER A 174 -12.71 2.16 7.27
N PRO A 175 -13.24 0.94 7.45
CA PRO A 175 -12.69 -0.02 8.40
C PRO A 175 -11.22 -0.41 8.20
N PHE A 176 -10.70 -1.19 9.15
CA PHE A 176 -9.39 -1.85 9.03
C PHE A 176 -9.41 -2.87 7.88
N GLN A 177 -8.26 -3.12 7.26
CA GLN A 177 -8.09 -4.03 6.11
C GLN A 177 -8.87 -3.71 4.83
N THR A 178 -9.43 -2.50 4.67
CA THR A 178 -10.06 -2.08 3.41
C THR A 178 -9.06 -1.56 2.36
N HIS A 179 -7.81 -2.02 2.42
CA HIS A 179 -6.77 -1.69 1.43
C HIS A 179 -6.51 -0.19 1.16
N LYS A 180 -6.65 0.64 2.20
CA LYS A 180 -6.41 2.09 2.14
C LYS A 180 -5.02 2.51 1.64
N ARG A 181 -4.01 1.64 1.73
CA ARG A 181 -2.62 2.04 1.48
C ARG A 181 -2.23 1.73 0.04
N PHE A 182 -1.84 2.76 -0.70
CA PHE A 182 -1.06 2.54 -1.93
C PHE A 182 0.37 2.11 -1.56
N LYS A 183 0.99 1.31 -2.42
CA LYS A 183 2.35 0.79 -2.24
C LYS A 183 3.31 1.53 -3.15
N VAL A 184 4.46 1.96 -2.63
CA VAL A 184 5.55 2.60 -3.38
C VAL A 184 6.75 1.66 -3.39
N ALA A 185 6.86 0.84 -4.42
CA ALA A 185 8.04 0.00 -4.63
C ALA A 185 9.20 0.86 -5.14
N MET A 186 10.15 1.17 -4.26
CA MET A 186 11.36 1.93 -4.59
C MET A 186 12.30 1.02 -5.40
N LEU A 187 12.65 1.40 -6.63
CA LEU A 187 13.38 0.55 -7.58
C LEU A 187 14.89 0.83 -7.59
N PRO A 188 15.73 -0.01 -8.24
CA PRO A 188 17.18 0.14 -8.18
C PRO A 188 17.71 1.51 -8.61
N ASN A 189 17.08 2.17 -9.59
CA ASN A 189 17.48 3.51 -10.03
C ASN A 189 17.38 4.57 -8.91
N SER A 190 16.59 4.34 -7.86
CA SER A 190 16.53 5.24 -6.69
C SER A 190 17.81 5.24 -5.84
N VAL A 191 18.69 4.25 -6.02
CA VAL A 191 19.94 4.10 -5.26
C VAL A 191 21.12 3.72 -6.16
N ASP A 192 20.99 3.93 -7.47
CA ASP A 192 22.05 3.54 -8.40
C ASP A 192 23.32 4.34 -8.12
N ASP A 193 24.47 3.68 -8.17
CA ASP A 193 25.77 4.24 -7.74
C ASP A 193 25.86 4.78 -6.29
N ILE A 194 24.85 4.56 -5.45
CA ILE A 194 24.84 4.97 -4.03
C ILE A 194 25.12 3.75 -3.16
N TYR A 195 26.21 3.82 -2.39
CA TYR A 195 26.67 2.72 -1.54
C TYR A 195 26.33 2.91 -0.05
N GLU A 196 26.08 4.14 0.37
CA GLU A 196 25.72 4.54 1.73
C GLU A 196 25.08 5.94 1.67
N GLY A 197 24.09 6.20 2.53
CA GLY A 197 23.45 7.51 2.68
C GLY A 197 22.22 7.70 1.79
N ASP A 198 21.86 8.96 1.55
CA ASP A 198 20.62 9.32 0.85
C ASP A 198 20.64 8.86 -0.61
N GLY A 199 19.57 8.18 -1.01
CA GLY A 199 19.21 7.86 -2.39
C GLY A 199 18.82 9.08 -3.21
N TYR A 200 18.48 8.84 -4.47
CA TYR A 200 17.78 9.82 -5.30
C TYR A 200 16.30 9.91 -4.90
N GLY A 201 15.70 11.10 -5.10
CA GLY A 201 14.30 11.34 -4.80
C GLY A 201 13.34 10.67 -5.77
N ILE A 202 12.29 10.05 -5.22
CA ILE A 202 11.08 9.60 -5.94
C ILE A 202 10.02 10.69 -5.75
N ASP A 203 9.63 11.35 -6.84
CA ASP A 203 8.75 12.52 -6.78
C ASP A 203 7.31 12.17 -7.16
N LEU A 204 6.41 12.22 -6.18
CA LEU A 204 4.96 12.14 -6.38
C LEU A 204 4.39 13.56 -6.41
N VAL A 205 3.89 14.00 -7.56
CA VAL A 205 3.43 15.38 -7.77
C VAL A 205 1.91 15.46 -7.62
N PHE A 206 1.40 16.45 -6.90
CA PHE A 206 -0.03 16.65 -6.68
C PHE A 206 -0.46 18.02 -7.18
N ASN A 207 -1.58 18.07 -7.90
CA ASN A 207 -2.19 19.31 -8.32
C ASN A 207 -2.98 19.91 -7.14
N VAL A 208 -2.91 21.21 -6.99
CA VAL A 208 -3.58 21.95 -5.93
C VAL A 208 -4.28 23.17 -6.50
N GLN A 209 -5.52 23.39 -6.05
CA GLN A 209 -6.34 24.53 -6.43
C GLN A 209 -6.57 25.43 -5.23
N ASP A 210 -6.30 26.73 -5.40
CA ASP A 210 -6.63 27.73 -4.39
C ASP A 210 -8.14 27.83 -4.18
N GLU A 211 -8.56 27.89 -2.91
CA GLU A 211 -9.95 28.21 -2.56
C GLU A 211 -10.12 29.73 -2.37
N PRO A 212 -11.25 30.32 -2.80
CA PRO A 212 -11.52 31.73 -2.61
C PRO A 212 -11.56 32.07 -1.11
N VAL A 213 -10.65 32.95 -0.65
CA VAL A 213 -10.64 33.42 0.74
C VAL A 213 -11.65 34.55 0.91
N GLU A 214 -12.60 34.39 1.83
CA GLU A 214 -13.49 35.50 2.20
C GLU A 214 -12.67 36.63 2.86
N PRO A 215 -12.98 37.92 2.60
CA PRO A 215 -12.16 39.04 3.05
C PRO A 215 -11.90 39.11 4.55
N GLU A 216 -12.80 38.53 5.37
CA GLU A 216 -12.71 38.53 6.83
C GLU A 216 -11.76 37.44 7.38
N GLY A 217 -11.29 36.50 6.53
CA GLY A 217 -10.38 35.41 6.90
C GLY A 217 -8.96 35.52 6.33
N ALA A 218 -8.63 36.60 5.61
CA ALA A 218 -7.37 36.75 4.88
C ALA A 218 -6.09 36.74 5.74
N ASP A 219 -6.22 37.03 7.04
CA ASP A 219 -5.10 37.06 7.99
C ASP A 219 -4.90 35.72 8.74
N GLN A 220 -5.74 34.70 8.49
CA GLN A 220 -5.59 33.37 9.11
C GLN A 220 -4.82 32.43 8.19
N ILE A 221 -3.85 31.70 8.76
CA ILE A 221 -3.20 30.56 8.09
C ILE A 221 -4.27 29.47 7.93
N ALA A 222 -4.86 29.42 6.73
CA ALA A 222 -5.81 28.39 6.35
C ALA A 222 -5.03 27.21 5.75
N LEU A 223 -4.98 26.10 6.48
CA LEU A 223 -4.33 24.86 6.05
C LEU A 223 -5.35 23.73 6.01
N ARG A 224 -5.36 23.01 4.89
CA ARG A 224 -6.10 21.77 4.71
C ARG A 224 -5.19 20.60 5.00
N ALA A 225 -5.57 19.79 5.98
CA ALA A 225 -4.82 18.59 6.35
C ALA A 225 -5.28 17.39 5.50
N TYR A 226 -4.31 16.61 5.03
CA TYR A 226 -4.47 15.36 4.31
C TYR A 226 -3.72 14.26 5.04
N GLN A 227 -4.42 13.23 5.53
CA GLN A 227 -3.75 12.03 6.02
C GLN A 227 -3.25 11.22 4.83
N VAL A 228 -2.00 10.75 4.86
CA VAL A 228 -1.46 9.89 3.81
C VAL A 228 -1.49 8.44 4.26
N PHE A 229 -2.15 7.59 3.47
CA PHE A 229 -2.16 6.15 3.66
C PHE A 229 -1.25 5.51 2.60
N SER A 230 0.00 5.25 2.97
CA SER A 230 0.95 4.60 2.07
C SER A 230 1.75 3.49 2.75
N LYS A 231 2.35 2.64 1.92
CA LYS A 231 3.45 1.75 2.26
C LYS A 231 4.61 2.07 1.32
N ILE A 232 5.84 2.08 1.81
CA ILE A 232 7.04 2.10 0.98
C ILE A 232 7.68 0.70 1.02
N ASN A 233 8.17 0.23 -0.12
CA ASN A 233 8.68 -1.13 -0.27
C ASN A 233 10.11 -1.11 -0.81
N ASN A 234 11.00 -1.91 -0.22
CA ASN A 234 12.40 -1.96 -0.64
C ASN A 234 12.64 -2.93 -1.80
N TYR A 235 12.46 -2.44 -3.03
CA TYR A 235 12.85 -3.12 -4.27
C TYR A 235 14.14 -2.53 -4.87
N THR A 236 14.90 -1.79 -4.06
CA THR A 236 16.09 -1.06 -4.52
C THR A 236 17.26 -1.98 -4.84
N GLY A 237 17.18 -3.25 -4.42
CA GLY A 237 18.28 -4.21 -4.48
C GLY A 237 19.38 -3.97 -3.45
N ARG A 238 19.21 -2.99 -2.54
CA ARG A 238 20.15 -2.68 -1.45
C ARG A 238 19.45 -2.69 -0.09
N ARG A 239 20.19 -3.00 0.98
CA ARG A 239 19.70 -2.82 2.35
C ARG A 239 19.56 -1.34 2.64
N LEU A 240 18.46 -0.98 3.31
CA LEU A 240 18.21 0.40 3.73
C LEU A 240 18.31 0.51 5.25
N SER A 241 18.93 1.60 5.71
CA SER A 241 18.99 1.97 7.13
C SER A 241 17.84 2.91 7.51
N GLY A 242 17.04 3.38 6.55
CA GLY A 242 15.93 4.27 6.81
C GLY A 242 15.30 4.89 5.56
N PHE A 243 14.55 5.96 5.77
CA PHE A 243 13.89 6.73 4.72
C PHE A 243 13.72 8.21 5.13
N LYS A 244 13.44 9.06 4.14
CA LYS A 244 12.97 10.44 4.32
C LYS A 244 11.76 10.68 3.43
N VAL A 245 10.85 11.52 3.89
CA VAL A 245 9.79 12.12 3.07
C VAL A 245 9.93 13.63 3.17
N VAL A 246 9.99 14.31 2.04
CA VAL A 246 10.16 15.77 1.95
C VAL A 246 9.04 16.36 1.10
N VAL A 247 8.46 17.49 1.52
CA VAL A 247 7.49 18.25 0.70
C VAL A 247 8.10 19.52 0.16
N GLY A 248 7.72 19.89 -1.06
CA GLY A 248 8.28 21.03 -1.75
C GLY A 248 7.64 21.29 -3.10
N ILE A 249 8.35 22.01 -3.97
CA ILE A 249 7.92 22.31 -5.34
C ILE A 249 9.00 21.90 -6.34
N GLY A 250 8.62 21.64 -7.58
CA GLY A 250 9.51 21.14 -8.63
C GLY A 250 9.77 19.63 -8.52
N ARG A 251 10.63 19.10 -9.38
CA ARG A 251 10.99 17.68 -9.45
C ARG A 251 12.46 17.48 -9.78
N GLY A 252 12.96 16.28 -9.52
CA GLY A 252 14.35 15.85 -9.64
C GLY A 252 15.34 16.90 -9.15
N SER A 253 16.17 17.40 -10.05
CA SER A 253 17.20 18.41 -9.81
C SER A 253 16.66 19.82 -9.60
N GLU A 254 15.43 20.11 -10.04
CA GLU A 254 14.76 21.40 -9.82
C GLU A 254 13.94 21.45 -8.52
N PHE A 255 13.77 20.30 -7.85
CA PHE A 255 13.04 20.23 -6.60
C PHE A 255 13.69 21.10 -5.53
N LYS A 256 12.84 21.81 -4.80
CA LYS A 256 13.20 22.56 -3.59
C LYS A 256 12.17 22.26 -2.53
N SER A 257 12.64 21.95 -1.34
CA SER A 257 11.78 21.76 -0.18
C SER A 257 11.00 23.04 0.15
N ALA A 258 9.95 22.92 0.96
CA ALA A 258 9.12 24.05 1.33
C ALA A 258 9.92 25.14 2.06
N SER A 259 10.83 24.76 2.98
CA SER A 259 11.71 25.70 3.70
C SER A 259 12.77 26.33 2.81
N GLU A 260 13.33 25.61 1.83
CA GLU A 260 14.24 26.21 0.83
C GLU A 260 13.52 27.19 -0.12
N SER A 261 12.20 27.02 -0.26
CA SER A 261 11.35 27.85 -1.11
C SER A 261 10.65 28.97 -0.35
N GLY A 262 10.72 28.99 0.99
CA GLY A 262 10.07 29.98 1.84
C GLY A 262 8.54 29.91 1.79
N ILE A 263 7.98 28.69 1.74
CA ILE A 263 6.53 28.41 1.70
C ILE A 263 6.07 27.46 2.81
N GLU A 264 6.90 27.25 3.84
CA GLU A 264 6.62 26.35 4.96
C GLU A 264 5.37 26.76 5.77
N ASP A 265 4.94 28.02 5.70
CA ASP A 265 3.67 28.51 6.24
C ASP A 265 2.44 27.93 5.51
N ARG A 266 2.63 27.35 4.32
CA ARG A 266 1.58 26.89 3.39
C ARG A 266 1.69 25.43 3.04
N LEU A 267 2.87 24.85 3.15
CA LEU A 267 3.14 23.47 2.79
C LEU A 267 4.09 22.85 3.82
N HIS A 268 3.58 21.94 4.64
CA HIS A 268 4.40 21.21 5.59
C HIS A 268 3.79 19.85 5.96
N LEU A 269 4.62 19.01 6.54
CA LEU A 269 4.33 17.70 7.10
C LEU A 269 4.02 17.81 8.59
N SER A 270 3.27 16.85 9.09
CA SER A 270 3.05 16.64 10.52
C SER A 270 2.98 15.15 10.86
N LEU A 271 3.54 14.78 12.01
CA LEU A 271 3.40 13.47 12.64
C LEU A 271 2.15 13.37 13.54
N GLY A 272 1.24 14.35 13.48
CA GLY A 272 0.00 14.38 14.26
C GLY A 272 0.19 14.62 15.76
N ARG A 273 1.40 15.04 16.18
CA ARG A 273 1.72 15.30 17.59
C ARG A 273 1.00 16.56 18.08
N GLY A 274 0.24 16.45 19.17
CA GLY A 274 -0.53 17.58 19.72
C GLY A 274 -1.73 18.01 18.89
N GLU A 275 -2.16 17.22 17.90
CA GLU A 275 -3.26 17.55 16.96
C GLU A 275 -4.54 16.74 17.18
N GLY A 276 -4.52 15.83 18.16
CA GLY A 276 -5.59 14.91 18.48
C GLY A 276 -6.79 15.55 19.17
N ALA A 277 -7.85 14.76 19.25
CA ALA A 277 -9.11 15.14 19.86
C ALA A 277 -9.78 13.94 20.53
N SER A 278 -10.51 14.21 21.61
CA SER A 278 -11.40 13.24 22.25
C SER A 278 -12.85 13.43 21.79
N GLY A 279 -13.69 12.43 22.10
CA GLY A 279 -15.09 12.39 21.68
C GLY A 279 -15.31 11.68 20.33
N GLY A 280 -16.58 11.48 19.98
CA GLY A 280 -16.99 10.94 18.69
C GLY A 280 -17.20 12.04 17.65
N HIS A 281 -17.52 11.65 16.41
CA HIS A 281 -17.74 12.56 15.28
C HIS A 281 -18.55 13.82 15.63
N ASP A 282 -19.71 13.65 16.27
CA ASP A 282 -20.63 14.75 16.62
C ASP A 282 -20.17 15.65 17.79
N ASN A 283 -19.11 15.28 18.49
CA ASN A 283 -18.65 15.96 19.70
C ASN A 283 -17.11 15.89 19.84
N LEU A 284 -16.41 16.17 18.74
CA LEU A 284 -14.95 16.29 18.72
C LEU A 284 -14.51 17.46 19.59
N VAL A 285 -13.64 17.20 20.56
CA VAL A 285 -13.02 18.18 21.44
C VAL A 285 -11.51 18.02 21.32
N TYR A 286 -10.84 18.99 20.69
CA TYR A 286 -9.38 19.00 20.60
C TYR A 286 -8.78 19.13 21.99
N ASP A 287 -7.91 18.20 22.34
CA ASP A 287 -7.31 18.08 23.67
C ASP A 287 -5.78 18.03 23.64
N GLY A 288 -5.19 18.10 22.45
CA GLY A 288 -3.73 18.10 22.27
C GLY A 288 -3.11 16.72 22.47
N SER A 289 -3.90 15.64 22.39
CA SER A 289 -3.34 14.29 22.26
C SER A 289 -2.63 14.13 20.91
N ASP A 290 -1.92 13.02 20.73
CA ASP A 290 -1.36 12.67 19.43
C ASP A 290 -2.43 11.95 18.59
N ILE A 291 -2.46 12.20 17.28
CA ILE A 291 -3.35 11.51 16.34
C ILE A 291 -2.89 10.06 16.10
N PHE A 292 -1.57 9.86 16.05
CA PHE A 292 -0.93 8.57 15.86
C PHE A 292 -0.20 8.18 17.13
N GLU A 293 -0.26 6.90 17.47
CA GLU A 293 0.61 6.36 18.51
C GLU A 293 2.06 6.41 18.03
N SER A 294 3.00 6.70 18.95
CA SER A 294 4.40 6.94 18.60
C SER A 294 5.07 5.75 17.90
N ASP A 295 4.63 4.55 18.23
CA ASP A 295 5.10 3.28 17.66
C ASP A 295 4.36 2.88 16.38
N SER A 296 3.45 3.72 15.87
CA SER A 296 2.62 3.45 14.68
C SER A 296 2.97 4.34 13.48
N LEU A 297 4.04 5.15 13.56
CA LEU A 297 4.40 6.12 12.52
C LEU A 297 5.08 5.47 11.31
N ALA A 298 5.94 4.48 11.51
CA ALA A 298 6.63 3.76 10.45
C ALA A 298 6.88 2.29 10.85
N THR A 299 5.98 1.38 10.51
CA THR A 299 6.00 -0.01 11.01
C THR A 299 5.86 -1.05 9.91
N PHE A 300 6.43 -2.23 10.14
CA PHE A 300 6.13 -3.42 9.35
C PHE A 300 4.76 -4.01 9.75
N SER A 301 4.33 -5.03 9.01
CA SER A 301 3.05 -5.70 9.24
C SER A 301 2.93 -6.26 10.66
N HIS A 302 1.82 -5.96 11.33
CA HIS A 302 1.56 -6.40 12.70
C HIS A 302 1.43 -7.93 12.82
N GLY A 303 0.95 -8.59 11.76
CA GLY A 303 0.92 -10.05 11.68
C GLY A 303 2.32 -10.69 11.74
N LEU A 304 3.37 -9.93 11.41
CA LEU A 304 4.76 -10.36 11.55
C LEU A 304 5.39 -9.91 12.86
N PHE A 305 5.02 -8.73 13.38
CA PHE A 305 5.65 -8.09 14.54
C PHE A 305 4.63 -7.34 15.38
N GLY A 306 4.43 -7.74 16.65
CA GLY A 306 3.52 -7.03 17.56
C GLY A 306 2.81 -7.93 18.55
N GLU A 307 2.27 -7.34 19.63
CA GLU A 307 1.47 -8.06 20.62
C GLU A 307 0.04 -8.24 20.11
N PRO A 308 -0.73 -9.21 20.61
CA PRO A 308 -2.11 -9.38 20.21
C PRO A 308 -2.92 -8.12 20.52
N ASP A 309 -3.76 -7.71 19.58
CA ASP A 309 -4.67 -6.59 19.73
C ASP A 309 -6.09 -6.96 19.26
N LYS A 310 -6.93 -5.95 18.99
CA LYS A 310 -8.30 -6.17 18.51
C LYS A 310 -8.37 -6.70 17.07
N HIS A 311 -7.30 -6.57 16.29
CA HIS A 311 -7.22 -6.96 14.89
C HIS A 311 -6.39 -8.23 14.68
N PHE A 312 -5.40 -8.49 15.53
CA PHE A 312 -4.53 -9.66 15.51
C PHE A 312 -4.61 -10.37 16.85
N THR A 313 -5.21 -11.57 16.88
CA THR A 313 -5.47 -12.29 18.15
C THR A 313 -4.28 -13.10 18.66
N SER A 314 -3.17 -13.12 17.91
CA SER A 314 -1.92 -13.79 18.24
C SER A 314 -0.74 -12.82 18.19
N ASN A 315 0.39 -13.19 18.81
CA ASN A 315 1.65 -12.47 18.65
C ASN A 315 2.04 -12.46 17.17
N GLY A 316 2.77 -11.43 16.75
CA GLY A 316 3.46 -11.40 15.47
C GLY A 316 4.33 -12.63 15.27
N PHE A 317 4.39 -13.12 14.02
CA PHE A 317 5.07 -14.36 13.70
C PHE A 317 6.56 -14.36 14.08
N PHE A 318 7.25 -13.22 13.97
CA PHE A 318 8.68 -13.08 14.28
C PHE A 318 8.96 -12.46 15.65
N ASP A 319 8.10 -11.57 16.16
CA ASP A 319 8.33 -10.93 17.45
C ASP A 319 6.99 -10.46 18.06
N LEU A 320 6.93 -10.40 19.39
CA LEU A 320 5.84 -9.75 20.11
C LEU A 320 5.98 -8.23 20.10
N ARG A 321 7.15 -7.69 19.79
CA ARG A 321 7.36 -6.23 19.71
C ARG A 321 7.08 -5.75 18.29
N THR A 322 6.55 -4.54 18.16
CA THR A 322 6.37 -3.86 16.86
C THR A 322 7.71 -3.54 16.21
N ALA A 323 7.90 -3.95 14.95
CA ALA A 323 9.08 -3.62 14.17
C ALA A 323 8.83 -2.39 13.31
N GLY A 324 9.78 -1.45 13.31
CA GLY A 324 9.63 -0.18 12.62
C GLY A 324 10.72 0.81 12.98
N TYR A 325 10.63 2.00 12.39
CA TYR A 325 11.55 3.10 12.62
C TYR A 325 10.92 4.13 13.56
N ASP A 326 11.72 4.70 14.47
CA ASP A 326 11.33 5.95 15.08
C ASP A 326 11.38 7.06 14.02
N VAL A 327 10.38 7.93 14.04
CA VAL A 327 10.23 9.01 13.07
C VAL A 327 10.31 10.35 13.77
N GLU A 328 11.16 11.23 13.25
CA GLU A 328 11.19 12.64 13.60
C GLU A 328 10.76 13.50 12.41
N GLN A 329 10.48 14.76 12.71
CA GLN A 329 10.15 15.79 11.73
C GLN A 329 11.10 16.96 11.88
N GLY A 330 11.43 17.60 10.77
CA GLY A 330 12.38 18.70 10.71
C GLY A 330 12.27 19.44 9.38
N CYS A 331 13.26 20.29 9.11
CA CYS A 331 13.31 21.08 7.88
C CYS A 331 14.62 20.81 7.16
N VAL A 332 14.58 20.75 5.84
CA VAL A 332 15.78 20.57 5.00
C VAL A 332 16.77 21.73 5.19
N SER A 333 16.26 22.95 5.37
CA SER A 333 17.11 24.13 5.54
C SER A 333 18.03 23.98 6.77
N THR A 334 19.30 24.36 6.63
CA THR A 334 20.31 24.24 7.70
C THR A 334 20.35 25.46 8.64
N ALA A 335 19.30 26.29 8.64
CA ALA A 335 19.21 27.43 9.53
C ALA A 335 19.11 26.98 11.00
N GLU A 336 19.70 27.73 11.94
CA GLU A 336 19.79 27.37 13.37
C GLU A 336 18.43 27.16 14.08
N ASP A 337 17.31 27.58 13.47
CA ASP A 337 15.92 27.41 13.92
C ASP A 337 15.03 26.85 12.78
N ALA A 338 15.48 25.79 12.11
CA ALA A 338 15.08 25.44 10.73
C ALA A 338 13.57 25.29 10.43
N CYS A 339 12.74 24.96 11.43
CA CYS A 339 11.29 24.90 11.25
C CYS A 339 10.57 25.95 12.10
N PRO A 340 9.76 26.82 11.48
CA PRO A 340 8.83 27.65 12.23
C PRO A 340 7.86 26.80 13.03
N THR A 341 7.52 27.30 14.21
CA THR A 341 6.43 26.77 15.03
C THR A 341 5.23 27.71 15.00
N TYR A 342 4.06 27.17 15.29
CA TYR A 342 2.81 27.93 15.36
C TYR A 342 1.85 27.32 16.37
N ASP A 343 1.01 28.16 16.97
CA ASP A 343 -0.01 27.72 17.92
C ASP A 343 -1.02 26.80 17.24
N ASN A 344 -1.42 25.70 17.89
CA ASN A 344 -2.52 24.88 17.40
C ASN A 344 -3.83 25.69 17.43
N PRO A 345 -4.40 26.09 16.27
CA PRO A 345 -5.56 26.98 16.24
C PRO A 345 -6.84 26.30 16.74
N ARG A 346 -6.79 24.99 17.02
CA ARG A 346 -7.94 24.19 17.45
C ARG A 346 -8.03 24.02 18.97
N ILE A 347 -7.00 24.41 19.72
CA ILE A 347 -6.95 24.30 21.19
C ILE A 347 -6.97 25.70 21.80
N GLU A 348 -7.86 25.94 22.75
CA GLU A 348 -7.89 27.20 23.50
C GLU A 348 -6.82 27.18 24.61
N GLY A 349 -5.77 27.99 24.46
CA GLY A 349 -4.68 28.15 25.44
C GLY A 349 -3.29 27.87 24.86
N ASP A 350 -2.26 28.50 25.43
CA ASP A 350 -0.88 28.55 24.90
C ASP A 350 -0.09 27.21 24.98
N ASP A 351 -0.75 26.05 25.12
CA ASP A 351 -0.07 24.83 25.58
C ASP A 351 0.30 23.82 24.47
N ALA A 352 -0.18 23.98 23.23
CA ALA A 352 0.13 23.06 22.12
C ALA A 352 0.72 23.79 20.91
N GLU A 353 2.05 23.76 20.82
CA GLU A 353 2.83 24.32 19.72
C GLU A 353 3.06 23.25 18.63
N LEU A 354 2.70 23.57 17.39
CA LEU A 354 2.90 22.71 16.21
C LEU A 354 4.13 23.15 15.43
N THR A 355 4.72 22.24 14.66
CA THR A 355 5.88 22.51 13.81
C THR A 355 5.50 22.51 12.34
N ALA A 356 5.94 23.51 11.59
CA ALA A 356 5.84 23.56 10.13
C ALA A 356 7.06 22.86 9.47
N SER A 357 7.17 21.54 9.67
CA SER A 357 8.27 20.73 9.13
C SER A 357 8.09 20.40 7.65
N ASP A 358 9.12 20.48 6.81
CA ASP A 358 9.03 20.04 5.41
C ASP A 358 9.65 18.66 5.17
N MET A 359 10.23 18.04 6.21
CA MET A 359 10.81 16.72 6.18
C MET A 359 10.31 15.88 7.37
N ILE A 360 10.01 14.61 7.11
CA ILE A 360 10.03 13.56 8.13
C ILE A 360 11.11 12.55 7.76
N TYR A 361 11.78 11.98 8.75
CA TYR A 361 12.88 11.06 8.54
C TYR A 361 12.99 10.05 9.68
N SER A 362 13.47 8.86 9.35
CA SER A 362 13.80 7.83 10.34
C SER A 362 15.06 8.23 11.12
N THR A 363 15.06 8.10 12.45
CA THR A 363 16.17 8.56 13.30
C THR A 363 16.91 7.47 14.04
N SER A 364 16.22 6.35 14.31
CA SER A 364 16.81 5.18 14.97
C SER A 364 16.98 4.02 13.99
N THR A 365 17.86 3.07 14.38
CA THR A 365 17.82 1.71 13.84
C THR A 365 16.64 0.96 14.48
N LEU A 366 15.94 0.13 13.70
CA LEU A 366 14.67 -0.53 14.03
C LEU A 366 14.51 -0.94 15.51
N ALA A 367 13.55 -0.33 16.22
CA ALA A 367 13.45 -0.34 17.69
C ALA A 367 13.01 -1.68 18.31
N SER A 368 12.19 -2.49 17.63
CA SER A 368 12.27 -3.94 17.82
C SER A 368 13.31 -4.44 16.85
N HIS A 369 14.50 -4.72 17.38
CA HIS A 369 15.57 -5.25 16.58
C HIS A 369 15.03 -6.44 15.78
N TYR A 370 15.12 -6.33 14.46
CA TYR A 370 15.08 -7.39 13.44
C TYR A 370 16.13 -8.52 13.73
N HIS A 371 16.55 -8.68 14.99
CA HIS A 371 17.75 -9.31 15.53
C HIS A 371 17.57 -9.80 16.99
N GLU A 372 16.80 -9.18 17.88
CA GLU A 372 16.81 -9.61 19.30
C GLU A 372 15.65 -10.55 19.66
N THR A 373 15.79 -11.86 19.44
CA THR A 373 14.93 -12.78 20.22
C THR A 373 15.40 -12.83 21.67
N LEU A 374 14.52 -13.19 22.60
CA LEU A 374 14.80 -13.35 24.03
C LEU A 374 15.73 -14.54 24.35
N GLY A 375 16.86 -14.68 23.65
CA GLY A 375 17.87 -15.71 23.87
C GLY A 375 17.49 -17.12 23.41
N ILE A 376 16.41 -17.27 22.62
CA ILE A 376 16.00 -18.57 22.05
C ILE A 376 16.74 -18.83 20.73
N ILE A 377 16.96 -17.79 19.93
CA ILE A 377 17.86 -17.75 18.78
C ILE A 377 18.60 -16.40 18.84
N GLU A 378 19.90 -16.39 19.14
CA GLU A 378 20.70 -15.16 18.99
C GLU A 378 20.55 -14.63 17.56
N GLY A 379 19.98 -13.42 17.38
CA GLY A 379 19.81 -12.85 16.05
C GLY A 379 18.69 -13.51 15.25
N LEU A 380 17.48 -12.92 15.19
CA LEU A 380 16.76 -13.06 13.93
C LEU A 380 17.67 -12.49 12.82
N PRO A 381 17.89 -13.16 11.68
CA PRO A 381 18.95 -12.75 10.77
C PRO A 381 18.49 -11.64 9.80
N LEU A 382 17.41 -10.93 10.12
CA LEU A 382 16.81 -9.99 9.19
C LEU A 382 17.63 -8.69 9.09
N GLY A 383 18.18 -8.15 10.18
CA GLY A 383 19.10 -6.99 10.17
C GLY A 383 18.43 -5.61 9.97
N GLU A 384 18.97 -4.71 9.16
CA GLU A 384 18.21 -3.52 8.75
C GLU A 384 17.26 -3.86 7.60
N TRP A 385 16.55 -2.89 7.02
CA TRP A 385 15.47 -3.15 6.08
C TRP A 385 15.95 -3.86 4.81
N LEU A 386 15.50 -5.10 4.64
CA LEU A 386 15.91 -6.02 3.59
C LEU A 386 15.45 -5.55 2.20
N PRO A 387 16.28 -5.71 1.16
CA PRO A 387 15.83 -5.61 -0.23
C PRO A 387 15.07 -6.88 -0.65
N SER A 388 14.20 -6.74 -1.64
CA SER A 388 13.41 -7.83 -2.22
C SER A 388 14.22 -9.07 -2.62
N LYS A 389 15.43 -8.90 -3.15
CA LYS A 389 16.33 -10.02 -3.48
C LYS A 389 16.71 -10.92 -2.29
N TRP A 390 16.48 -10.47 -1.07
CA TRP A 390 16.77 -11.19 0.19
C TRP A 390 15.52 -11.54 1.00
N GLN A 391 14.33 -11.37 0.42
CA GLN A 391 13.10 -11.76 1.09
C GLN A 391 13.11 -13.28 1.39
N PRO A 392 12.73 -13.70 2.60
CA PRO A 392 12.68 -15.10 2.97
C PRO A 392 11.49 -15.82 2.31
N LYS A 393 11.66 -17.13 2.09
CA LYS A 393 10.59 -18.03 1.64
C LYS A 393 9.77 -18.55 2.81
N ALA A 394 8.49 -18.82 2.55
CA ALA A 394 7.52 -19.21 3.56
C ALA A 394 6.46 -20.19 3.04
N VAL A 395 5.80 -20.85 4.00
CA VAL A 395 4.53 -21.56 3.82
C VAL A 395 3.42 -20.68 4.39
N PHE A 396 2.38 -20.43 3.60
CA PHE A 396 1.17 -19.71 3.99
C PHE A 396 -0.03 -20.65 3.99
N PHE A 397 -0.99 -20.37 4.86
CA PHE A 397 -2.27 -21.05 4.93
C PHE A 397 -3.41 -20.07 4.70
N ASP A 398 -4.20 -20.35 3.70
CA ASP A 398 -5.42 -19.62 3.34
C ASP A 398 -6.61 -20.34 3.99
N GLU A 399 -7.25 -19.70 4.98
CA GLU A 399 -8.26 -20.35 5.82
C GLU A 399 -9.60 -20.51 5.08
N ASP A 400 -9.93 -19.59 4.17
CA ASP A 400 -11.24 -19.47 3.54
C ASP A 400 -11.21 -19.48 2.01
N ASN A 401 -10.03 -19.55 1.39
CA ASN A 401 -9.85 -19.45 -0.06
C ASN A 401 -10.41 -18.12 -0.60
N ASP A 402 -10.43 -17.10 0.26
CA ASP A 402 -10.85 -15.76 -0.09
C ASP A 402 -9.62 -14.92 -0.45
N PRO A 403 -9.45 -14.52 -1.71
CA PRO A 403 -8.33 -13.67 -2.13
C PRO A 403 -8.34 -12.27 -1.49
N GLU A 404 -9.39 -11.90 -0.75
CA GLU A 404 -9.46 -10.68 0.05
C GLU A 404 -8.79 -10.82 1.42
N THR A 405 -8.67 -12.04 1.94
CA THR A 405 -8.04 -12.30 3.24
C THR A 405 -6.55 -12.59 3.08
N ASP A 406 -5.77 -12.11 4.05
CA ASP A 406 -4.33 -12.36 4.04
C ASP A 406 -4.07 -13.78 4.57
N ALA A 407 -3.36 -14.61 3.80
CA ALA A 407 -2.97 -15.94 4.22
C ALA A 407 -2.07 -15.89 5.47
N THR A 408 -2.29 -16.83 6.39
CA THR A 408 -1.53 -16.91 7.65
C THR A 408 -0.16 -17.55 7.42
N LEU A 409 0.90 -16.90 7.89
CA LEU A 409 2.25 -17.44 7.85
C LEU A 409 2.40 -18.63 8.83
N ILE A 410 2.72 -19.81 8.31
CA ILE A 410 2.87 -21.05 9.08
C ILE A 410 4.33 -21.36 9.37
N ALA A 411 5.18 -21.22 8.36
CA ALA A 411 6.59 -21.57 8.44
C ALA A 411 7.44 -20.65 7.56
N TRP A 412 8.70 -20.45 7.92
CA TRP A 412 9.68 -19.75 7.08
C TRP A 412 11.01 -20.48 7.02
N TRP A 413 11.76 -20.25 5.93
CA TRP A 413 13.06 -20.88 5.70
C TRP A 413 14.21 -20.01 6.21
N ASP A 414 14.96 -20.50 7.20
CA ASP A 414 16.08 -19.77 7.81
C ASP A 414 17.43 -19.94 7.06
N GLY A 415 17.44 -20.70 5.97
CA GLY A 415 18.62 -21.08 5.21
C GLY A 415 19.15 -22.49 5.49
N ASN A 416 18.73 -23.11 6.60
CA ASN A 416 19.10 -24.46 7.02
C ASN A 416 17.88 -25.32 7.43
N HIS A 417 16.86 -24.71 8.04
CA HIS A 417 15.67 -25.38 8.55
C HIS A 417 14.41 -24.54 8.29
N TRP A 418 13.27 -25.22 8.21
CA TRP A 418 11.96 -24.60 8.33
C TRP A 418 11.66 -24.31 9.79
N ARG A 419 11.15 -23.11 10.06
CA ARG A 419 10.91 -22.59 11.42
C ARG A 419 9.46 -22.17 11.58
N GLY A 420 8.86 -22.57 12.70
CA GLY A 420 7.57 -22.05 13.15
C GLY A 420 7.67 -20.64 13.75
N SER A 421 6.60 -20.22 14.42
CA SER A 421 6.46 -18.85 14.94
C SER A 421 7.26 -18.56 16.21
N TYR A 422 7.40 -17.28 16.53
CA TYR A 422 7.94 -16.77 17.78
C TYR A 422 7.25 -17.36 19.02
N GLY A 423 5.91 -17.45 18.98
CA GLY A 423 5.11 -17.98 20.10
C GLY A 423 5.42 -19.43 20.45
N GLU A 424 5.96 -20.19 19.49
CA GLU A 424 6.39 -21.59 19.65
C GLU A 424 7.91 -21.72 19.87
N GLY A 425 8.62 -20.59 19.98
CA GLY A 425 10.07 -20.55 20.16
C GLY A 425 10.85 -20.91 18.90
N PHE A 426 10.30 -20.66 17.71
CA PHE A 426 10.92 -20.99 16.41
C PHE A 426 11.31 -22.47 16.30
N SER A 427 10.39 -23.36 16.69
CA SER A 427 10.58 -24.80 16.54
C SER A 427 10.91 -25.18 15.10
N ILE A 428 11.82 -26.15 14.95
CA ILE A 428 12.12 -26.74 13.65
C ILE A 428 10.92 -27.56 13.22
N ILE A 429 10.42 -27.28 12.01
CA ILE A 429 9.36 -28.05 11.37
C ILE A 429 10.03 -29.14 10.51
N ASP A 430 9.51 -30.35 10.60
CA ASP A 430 10.09 -31.50 9.89
C ASP A 430 9.87 -31.36 8.37
N GLN A 431 10.86 -31.80 7.59
CA GLN A 431 10.77 -31.70 6.13
C GLN A 431 9.58 -32.48 5.57
N ALA A 432 9.20 -33.63 6.15
CA ALA A 432 8.05 -34.39 5.68
C ALA A 432 6.72 -33.65 5.90
N GLU A 433 6.64 -32.82 6.94
CA GLU A 433 5.50 -31.95 7.16
C GLU A 433 5.45 -30.83 6.12
N ILE A 434 6.59 -30.19 5.83
CA ILE A 434 6.68 -29.18 4.76
C ILE A 434 6.36 -29.76 3.40
N ASP A 435 6.86 -30.94 3.08
CA ASP A 435 6.56 -31.63 1.81
C ASP A 435 5.05 -31.94 1.70
N TRP A 436 4.40 -32.27 2.82
CA TRP A 436 2.95 -32.44 2.86
C TRP A 436 2.19 -31.12 2.66
N LEU A 437 2.62 -30.03 3.30
CA LEU A 437 2.03 -28.70 3.12
C LEU A 437 2.21 -28.20 1.68
N ALA A 438 3.41 -28.35 1.13
CA ALA A 438 3.76 -27.95 -0.24
C ALA A 438 3.06 -28.79 -1.30
N ALA A 439 2.75 -30.06 -1.02
CA ALA A 439 1.88 -30.88 -1.87
C ALA A 439 0.43 -30.34 -1.95
N ASN A 440 0.10 -29.38 -1.07
CA ASN A 440 -1.16 -28.66 -1.00
C ASN A 440 -2.38 -29.58 -1.19
N PRO A 441 -2.55 -30.63 -0.36
CA PRO A 441 -3.53 -31.69 -0.58
C PRO A 441 -4.98 -31.18 -0.59
N ASN A 442 -5.22 -30.01 0.02
CA ASN A 442 -6.56 -29.41 0.14
C ASN A 442 -6.73 -28.12 -0.66
N GLY A 443 -5.68 -27.61 -1.32
CA GLY A 443 -5.73 -26.34 -2.05
C GLY A 443 -5.46 -25.08 -1.20
N LEU A 444 -5.29 -25.21 0.11
CA LEU A 444 -5.22 -24.11 1.08
C LEU A 444 -3.80 -23.66 1.48
N TYR A 445 -2.76 -24.33 0.98
CA TYR A 445 -1.38 -23.98 1.32
C TYR A 445 -0.62 -23.43 0.12
N GLU A 446 0.15 -22.38 0.34
CA GLU A 446 0.98 -21.75 -0.68
C GLU A 446 2.43 -21.60 -0.20
N MET A 447 3.36 -21.84 -1.12
CA MET A 447 4.77 -21.49 -0.92
C MET A 447 5.04 -20.15 -1.59
N GLY A 448 5.53 -19.18 -0.83
CA GLY A 448 5.71 -17.83 -1.33
C GLY A 448 6.86 -17.09 -0.67
N ASP A 449 7.03 -15.85 -1.06
CA ASP A 449 7.93 -14.91 -0.42
C ASP A 449 7.21 -14.13 0.68
N ILE A 450 7.88 -13.84 1.79
CA ILE A 450 7.34 -12.94 2.82
C ILE A 450 7.54 -11.50 2.36
N GLU A 451 6.74 -11.01 1.41
CA GLU A 451 6.84 -9.63 0.90
C GLU A 451 6.69 -8.60 2.02
N ASP A 452 5.94 -8.92 3.08
CA ASP A 452 5.69 -8.00 4.20
C ASP A 452 6.94 -7.57 4.98
N VAL A 453 8.05 -8.32 4.89
CA VAL A 453 9.33 -7.85 5.45
C VAL A 453 9.95 -6.71 4.64
N LEU A 454 9.45 -6.45 3.43
CA LEU A 454 9.84 -5.31 2.61
C LEU A 454 8.91 -4.12 2.83
N ASN A 455 7.75 -4.32 3.45
CA ASN A 455 6.62 -3.39 3.41
C ASN A 455 6.58 -2.54 4.68
N LEU A 456 7.08 -1.31 4.60
CA LEU A 456 7.02 -0.36 5.70
C LEU A 456 5.81 0.56 5.53
N GLY A 457 4.81 0.40 6.40
CA GLY A 457 3.66 1.30 6.48
C GLY A 457 4.06 2.61 7.15
N ILE A 458 3.80 3.73 6.50
CA ILE A 458 4.12 5.06 7.03
C ILE A 458 2.83 5.88 7.25
N ASN A 459 2.78 6.65 8.33
CA ASN A 459 1.67 7.53 8.69
C ASN A 459 2.16 8.94 8.92
N TYR A 460 1.60 9.88 8.16
CA TYR A 460 1.87 11.29 8.31
C TYR A 460 0.73 12.11 7.71
N ILE A 461 0.75 13.41 7.99
CA ILE A 461 -0.22 14.39 7.50
C ILE A 461 0.52 15.39 6.63
N ILE A 462 -0.07 15.76 5.49
CA ILE A 462 0.36 16.89 4.66
C ILE A 462 -0.62 18.03 4.91
N LYS A 463 -0.12 19.23 5.19
CA LYS A 463 -0.90 20.45 5.35
C LYS A 463 -0.66 21.36 4.15
N VAL A 464 -1.76 21.76 3.49
CA VAL A 464 -1.72 22.51 2.23
C VAL A 464 -2.57 23.78 2.37
N GLY A 465 -1.98 24.93 2.08
CA GLY A 465 -2.62 26.25 2.06
C GLY A 465 -2.65 26.86 0.66
N ASN A 466 -3.27 28.03 0.54
CA ASN A 466 -3.37 28.77 -0.72
C ASN A 466 -2.04 29.35 -1.21
N GLY A 467 -1.95 29.60 -2.51
CA GLY A 467 -0.84 30.29 -3.16
C GLY A 467 0.41 29.43 -3.30
N ILE A 468 0.23 28.13 -3.52
CA ILE A 468 1.33 27.21 -3.86
C ILE A 468 1.83 27.55 -5.28
N PRO A 469 3.12 27.87 -5.47
CA PRO A 469 3.66 28.24 -6.77
C PRO A 469 3.40 27.18 -7.85
N GLY A 470 2.83 27.59 -8.99
CA GLY A 470 2.56 26.69 -10.11
C GLY A 470 1.36 25.76 -9.91
N GLY A 471 0.61 25.86 -8.80
CA GLY A 471 -0.57 25.03 -8.55
C GLY A 471 -0.24 23.54 -8.38
N THR A 472 1.00 23.22 -8.01
CA THR A 472 1.45 21.85 -7.75
C THR A 472 2.42 21.82 -6.58
N PHE A 473 2.45 20.71 -5.86
CA PHE A 473 3.52 20.41 -4.90
C PHE A 473 3.99 18.97 -5.09
N THR A 474 5.17 18.66 -4.56
CA THR A 474 5.82 17.36 -4.67
C THR A 474 6.00 16.75 -3.30
N VAL A 475 5.63 15.47 -3.16
CA VAL A 475 6.06 14.60 -2.08
C VAL A 475 7.24 13.78 -2.59
N ARG A 476 8.43 14.05 -2.06
CA ARG A 476 9.67 13.37 -2.39
C ARG A 476 9.97 12.29 -1.36
N ILE A 477 10.07 11.04 -1.80
CA ILE A 477 10.51 9.90 -0.97
C ILE A 477 11.97 9.62 -1.27
N ILE A 478 12.79 9.49 -0.23
CA ILE A 478 14.23 9.20 -0.34
C ILE A 478 14.53 7.96 0.50
N SER A 479 15.11 6.94 -0.10
CA SER A 479 15.66 5.79 0.61
C SER A 479 17.00 6.15 1.24
N VAL A 480 17.32 5.62 2.42
CA VAL A 480 18.65 5.79 3.03
C VAL A 480 19.39 4.46 2.94
N VAL A 481 20.38 4.38 2.06
CA VAL A 481 21.19 3.18 1.84
C VAL A 481 22.06 2.92 3.07
N SER A 482 21.97 1.70 3.59
CA SER A 482 22.78 1.26 4.71
C SER A 482 24.25 1.05 4.30
N ASP A 483 25.17 1.33 5.22
CA ASP A 483 26.58 0.94 5.12
C ASP A 483 26.76 -0.60 5.18
N ASN A 484 25.86 -1.29 5.89
CA ASN A 484 25.81 -2.73 6.03
C ASN A 484 25.04 -3.40 4.88
N GLN A 485 25.78 -3.80 3.85
CA GLN A 485 25.23 -4.61 2.75
C GLN A 485 25.49 -6.13 2.93
N ALA A 486 25.62 -6.61 4.17
CA ALA A 486 25.76 -8.05 4.42
C ALA A 486 24.44 -8.79 4.11
N ALA A 487 24.57 -9.86 3.32
CA ALA A 487 23.45 -10.75 3.03
C ALA A 487 23.03 -11.52 4.30
N PRO A 488 21.73 -11.79 4.49
CA PRO A 488 21.26 -12.62 5.60
C PRO A 488 21.75 -14.07 5.45
N ALA A 489 21.65 -14.84 6.54
CA ALA A 489 22.16 -16.22 6.59
C ALA A 489 21.53 -17.16 5.53
N TRP A 490 20.26 -16.95 5.16
CA TRP A 490 19.62 -17.70 4.09
C TRP A 490 20.04 -17.25 2.68
N CYS A 491 20.89 -16.21 2.56
CA CYS A 491 21.42 -15.73 1.28
C CYS A 491 22.94 -15.73 1.21
N THR A 492 23.56 -16.80 1.71
CA THR A 492 25.01 -17.05 1.63
C THR A 492 25.41 -17.97 0.48
N GLY A 493 24.52 -18.19 -0.50
CA GLY A 493 24.76 -19.10 -1.62
C GLY A 493 25.91 -18.67 -2.54
N PHE A 494 26.26 -19.56 -3.48
CA PHE A 494 27.29 -19.27 -4.49
C PHE A 494 26.88 -18.05 -5.32
N PHE A 495 27.70 -16.99 -5.35
CA PHE A 495 27.40 -15.66 -5.89
C PHE A 495 26.36 -14.81 -5.14
N GLY A 496 26.08 -15.12 -3.87
CA GLY A 496 25.16 -14.33 -3.05
C GLY A 496 23.68 -14.57 -3.35
N SER A 497 23.36 -15.71 -3.98
CA SER A 497 21.98 -16.16 -4.13
C SER A 497 21.40 -16.62 -2.79
N CYS A 498 20.08 -16.47 -2.66
CA CYS A 498 19.35 -17.08 -1.56
C CYS A 498 19.29 -18.60 -1.74
N HIS A 499 19.47 -19.32 -0.62
CA HIS A 499 19.30 -20.75 -0.57
C HIS A 499 17.84 -21.05 -0.84
N GLU A 500 17.55 -21.61 -2.01
CA GLU A 500 16.23 -22.19 -2.24
C GLU A 500 15.99 -23.29 -1.21
N PRO A 501 14.83 -23.30 -0.55
CA PRO A 501 14.49 -24.40 0.33
C PRO A 501 14.51 -25.72 -0.45
N PRO A 502 14.79 -26.85 0.21
CA PRO A 502 14.64 -28.16 -0.41
C PRO A 502 13.14 -28.41 -0.66
N TYR A 503 12.65 -28.02 -1.84
CA TYR A 503 11.30 -28.36 -2.28
C TYR A 503 11.28 -29.76 -2.86
N GLY A 504 10.25 -30.54 -2.54
CA GLY A 504 9.89 -31.68 -3.36
C GLY A 504 11.04 -32.66 -3.53
N ALA A 505 11.78 -32.94 -2.46
CA ALA A 505 12.35 -34.26 -2.32
C ALA A 505 11.17 -35.21 -2.26
N THR A 506 10.61 -35.51 -3.44
CA THR A 506 9.94 -36.78 -3.67
C THR A 506 10.76 -37.77 -2.89
N THR A 507 10.10 -38.47 -1.98
CA THR A 507 10.58 -39.76 -1.57
C THR A 507 10.75 -40.53 -2.89
N GLN A 508 11.89 -40.38 -3.55
CA GLN A 508 12.58 -41.48 -4.14
C GLN A 508 12.85 -42.37 -2.94
N ALA A 509 11.82 -43.13 -2.56
CA ALA A 509 12.05 -44.51 -2.24
C ALA A 509 12.97 -44.96 -3.37
N GLU A 510 14.25 -45.13 -3.03
CA GLU A 510 15.20 -45.84 -3.87
C GLU A 510 14.54 -47.18 -4.16
N ASP A 511 13.77 -47.24 -5.25
CA ASP A 511 13.39 -48.48 -5.85
C ASP A 511 14.70 -48.95 -6.46
N THR A 512 15.47 -49.67 -5.63
CA THR A 512 16.71 -50.33 -6.01
C THR A 512 16.32 -51.45 -6.96
N ILE A 513 15.94 -51.08 -8.18
CA ILE A 513 15.84 -52.01 -9.30
C ILE A 513 17.26 -52.21 -9.77
N GLU A 514 17.88 -53.27 -9.26
CA GLU A 514 19.05 -53.87 -9.86
C GLU A 514 18.75 -54.23 -11.33
N ASP A 515 19.46 -53.52 -12.19
CA ASP A 515 20.30 -54.08 -13.26
C ASP A 515 19.72 -54.29 -14.68
N ASP A 516 20.58 -53.86 -15.59
CA ASP A 516 20.92 -54.44 -16.89
C ASP A 516 20.04 -54.10 -18.10
N THR A 517 20.49 -53.12 -18.90
CA THR A 517 21.05 -53.40 -20.24
C THR A 517 21.57 -52.15 -20.96
N SER A 518 22.71 -52.36 -21.61
CA SER A 518 23.45 -51.55 -22.58
C SER A 518 22.63 -51.04 -23.78
N ASP A 519 22.86 -49.79 -24.20
CA ASP A 519 23.59 -49.43 -25.44
C ASP A 519 23.35 -47.96 -25.88
N ASP A 520 24.47 -47.32 -26.21
CA ASP A 520 24.75 -46.34 -27.28
C ASP A 520 23.86 -45.12 -27.61
N SER A 521 24.57 -43.97 -27.62
CA SER A 521 24.66 -42.93 -28.66
C SER A 521 23.86 -41.61 -28.54
N ASP A 522 24.66 -40.52 -28.55
CA ASP A 522 24.49 -39.20 -29.19
C ASP A 522 23.14 -38.45 -29.14
N PHE A 523 23.11 -37.23 -28.56
CA PHE A 523 23.05 -35.94 -29.29
C PHE A 523 22.84 -34.70 -28.39
N ALA A 524 23.36 -33.57 -28.89
CA ALA A 524 22.91 -32.16 -28.76
C ALA A 524 23.11 -31.34 -27.45
N GLU A 525 24.15 -30.50 -27.47
CA GLU A 525 24.10 -29.02 -27.56
C GLU A 525 23.05 -28.27 -26.71
N ALA A 526 23.51 -27.67 -25.60
CA ALA A 526 22.75 -26.77 -24.74
C ALA A 526 22.79 -25.33 -25.26
N ILE A 527 21.61 -24.77 -25.52
CA ILE A 527 21.37 -23.35 -25.80
C ILE A 527 21.04 -22.67 -24.46
N GLY A 528 21.70 -21.55 -24.17
CA GLY A 528 21.51 -20.77 -22.95
C GLY A 528 20.14 -20.07 -22.90
N LEU A 529 19.52 -20.11 -21.74
CA LEU A 529 18.34 -19.31 -21.38
C LEU A 529 18.78 -18.25 -20.37
N THR A 530 18.56 -16.99 -20.74
CA THR A 530 18.66 -15.80 -19.88
C THR A 530 17.45 -15.73 -18.96
N ALA A 531 17.68 -15.53 -17.67
CA ALA A 531 16.66 -15.26 -16.68
C ALA A 531 15.96 -13.93 -16.96
N ALA A 532 14.63 -13.92 -16.88
CA ALA A 532 13.82 -12.71 -16.84
C ALA A 532 13.36 -12.51 -15.39
N ASP A 533 13.89 -11.46 -14.76
CA ASP A 533 13.42 -10.95 -13.47
C ASP A 533 12.11 -10.18 -13.70
N GLY A 534 11.02 -10.63 -13.08
CA GLY A 534 9.69 -10.03 -13.17
C GLY A 534 8.92 -10.24 -11.87
N GLY A 535 9.31 -9.51 -10.81
CA GLY A 535 8.59 -9.46 -9.54
C GLY A 535 7.41 -8.49 -9.60
N GLY A 536 6.23 -9.01 -9.94
CA GLY A 536 4.92 -8.41 -9.66
C GLY A 536 4.28 -9.19 -8.52
N GLY A 537 4.16 -8.56 -7.36
CA GLY A 537 3.56 -9.15 -6.16
C GLY A 537 2.04 -9.14 -6.28
N CYS A 538 1.51 -10.25 -6.78
CA CYS A 538 0.23 -10.89 -6.47
C CYS A 538 0.42 -12.38 -6.81
N THR A 539 0.79 -13.21 -5.83
CA THR A 539 0.91 -14.65 -6.07
C THR A 539 -0.48 -15.26 -6.05
N LEU A 540 -1.06 -15.42 -7.23
CA LEU A 540 -2.12 -16.39 -7.47
C LEU A 540 -1.48 -17.58 -8.21
N SER A 541 -1.41 -18.71 -7.50
CA SER A 541 -1.20 -20.08 -7.97
C SER A 541 -0.51 -20.25 -9.33
N GLN A 542 0.79 -20.54 -9.32
CA GLN A 542 1.51 -21.14 -10.46
C GLN A 542 0.97 -22.53 -10.88
N ASN A 543 -0.01 -23.08 -10.16
CA ASN A 543 -0.77 -24.23 -10.59
C ASN A 543 -2.07 -23.76 -11.24
N GLY A 544 -1.98 -23.36 -12.51
CA GLY A 544 -3.15 -23.04 -13.34
C GLY A 544 -4.16 -24.19 -13.31
N ARG A 545 -5.19 -24.06 -12.48
CA ARG A 545 -6.40 -24.89 -12.59
C ARG A 545 -7.15 -24.39 -13.82
N ILE A 546 -7.28 -25.25 -14.81
CA ILE A 546 -8.28 -25.07 -15.86
C ILE A 546 -9.64 -25.01 -15.18
N ASP A 547 -10.33 -23.87 -15.29
CA ASP A 547 -11.70 -23.70 -14.83
C ASP A 547 -12.55 -24.87 -15.39
N PRO A 548 -13.15 -25.73 -14.54
CA PRO A 548 -13.98 -26.83 -15.00
C PRO A 548 -15.16 -26.34 -15.84
N THR A 549 -15.58 -25.08 -15.67
CA THR A 549 -16.61 -24.41 -16.48
C THR A 549 -16.15 -24.20 -17.91
N LEU A 550 -14.88 -23.83 -18.13
CA LEU A 550 -14.28 -23.69 -19.47
C LEU A 550 -14.29 -25.05 -20.21
N LEU A 551 -13.99 -26.13 -19.50
CA LEU A 551 -13.99 -27.49 -20.03
C LEU A 551 -15.42 -27.95 -20.38
N ILE A 552 -16.41 -27.59 -19.55
CA ILE A 552 -17.84 -27.83 -19.82
C ILE A 552 -18.31 -27.02 -21.04
N LEU A 553 -17.93 -25.74 -21.15
CA LEU A 553 -18.28 -24.89 -22.29
C LEU A 553 -17.67 -25.40 -23.59
N LEU A 554 -16.43 -25.90 -23.56
CA LEU A 554 -15.78 -26.54 -24.71
C LEU A 554 -16.54 -27.82 -25.13
N VAL A 555 -16.96 -28.65 -24.17
CA VAL A 555 -17.78 -29.84 -24.45
C VAL A 555 -19.13 -29.45 -25.05
N ILE A 556 -19.81 -28.43 -24.53
CA ILE A 556 -21.07 -27.92 -25.08
C ILE A 556 -20.88 -27.42 -26.51
N ALA A 557 -19.80 -26.66 -26.78
CA ALA A 557 -19.49 -26.16 -28.12
C ALA A 557 -19.21 -27.32 -29.10
N LEU A 558 -18.44 -28.33 -28.70
CA LEU A 558 -18.17 -29.52 -29.52
C LEU A 558 -19.43 -30.33 -29.78
N VAL A 559 -20.32 -30.49 -28.80
CA VAL A 559 -21.62 -31.13 -28.97
C VAL A 559 -22.48 -30.34 -29.96
N GLN A 560 -22.52 -29.01 -29.88
CA GLN A 560 -23.26 -28.19 -30.85
C GLN A 560 -22.71 -28.30 -32.29
N VAL A 561 -21.39 -28.36 -32.45
CA VAL A 561 -20.76 -28.57 -33.78
C VAL A 561 -21.12 -29.97 -34.33
N PHE A 562 -21.02 -31.01 -33.50
CA PHE A 562 -21.40 -32.37 -33.91
C PHE A 562 -22.89 -32.47 -34.24
N TRP A 563 -23.76 -31.83 -33.46
CA TRP A 563 -25.20 -31.85 -33.69
C TRP A 563 -25.57 -31.13 -34.98
N ARG A 564 -24.94 -29.97 -35.27
CA ARG A 564 -25.11 -29.26 -36.56
C ARG A 564 -24.65 -30.11 -37.75
N GLN A 565 -23.53 -30.81 -37.64
CA GLN A 565 -23.05 -31.70 -38.70
C GLN A 565 -23.96 -32.92 -38.92
N HIS A 566 -24.59 -33.44 -37.86
CA HIS A 566 -25.53 -34.55 -37.98
C HIS A 566 -26.90 -34.13 -38.54
N SER A 567 -27.41 -32.94 -38.17
CA SER A 567 -28.67 -32.42 -38.71
C SER A 567 -28.61 -32.11 -40.21
N LEU A 568 -27.43 -31.76 -40.75
CA LEU A 568 -27.23 -31.51 -42.18
C LEU A 568 -27.12 -32.79 -43.04
N ARG A 569 -26.98 -33.97 -42.42
CA ARG A 569 -27.00 -35.27 -43.11
C ARG A 569 -28.36 -35.97 -43.06
N ALA A 570 -29.30 -35.44 -42.30
CA ALA A 570 -30.65 -36.00 -42.12
C ALA A 570 -31.74 -35.26 -42.92
N SER A 571 -31.36 -34.32 -43.80
CA SER A 571 -32.23 -33.62 -44.74
C SER A 571 -31.95 -34.00 -46.19
#